data_AF-A0A7V6U8Z3-F1
#
_entry.id   AF-A0A7V6U8Z3-F1
#
_cell.length_a   1.000
_cell.length_b   1.000
_cell.length_c   1.000
_cell.angle_alpha   90.00
_cell.angle_beta   90.00
_cell.angle_gamma   90.00
#
_symmetry.space_group_name_H-M   'P 1'
#
loop_
_entity.id
_entity.type
_entity.pdbx_description
1 polymer ?
#
loop_
_entity_poly.entity_id
_entity_poly.type
_entity_poly.pdbx_seq_one_letter_code
_entity_poly.pdbx_strand_id
1 'polypeptide(L)'
;MAEKIKDSECKEWINYLNSTAKIREDITQNDLTEVSKLFLALKRLSEQKRLHSINVKCQYEFSKEYGMVMCVSLSMLAEHGIISSCEGDMLNTVSMIILNYLSKNIVTYGDVIHHE
;
A
#
# COMPACT_ATOMS: atom_id res chain seq x y z
N MET A 1 -4.56 7.34 -12.26
CA MET A 1 -5.10 5.96 -12.28
C MET A 1 -6.08 5.75 -11.15
N ALA A 2 -5.70 6.10 -9.92
CA ALA A 2 -6.61 6.14 -8.76
C ALA A 2 -7.81 7.07 -8.97
N GLU A 3 -7.60 8.27 -9.51
CA GLU A 3 -8.67 9.23 -9.84
C GLU A 3 -9.73 8.70 -10.83
N LYS A 4 -9.42 7.63 -11.58
CA LYS A 4 -10.36 7.02 -12.54
C LYS A 4 -11.23 5.93 -11.89
N ILE A 5 -10.97 5.56 -10.64
CA ILE A 5 -11.70 4.54 -9.90
C ILE A 5 -12.92 5.21 -9.26
N LYS A 6 -14.09 4.61 -9.44
CA LYS A 6 -15.33 5.12 -8.89
C LYS A 6 -15.41 4.77 -7.40
N ASP A 7 -15.96 5.68 -6.60
CA ASP A 7 -16.17 5.47 -5.16
C ASP A 7 -17.01 4.20 -4.87
N SER A 8 -17.94 3.86 -5.77
CA SER A 8 -18.74 2.63 -5.67
C SER A 8 -17.91 1.35 -5.65
N GLU A 9 -16.73 1.35 -6.28
CA GLU A 9 -15.80 0.21 -6.32
C GLU A 9 -15.04 0.04 -5.00
N CYS A 10 -15.03 1.06 -4.13
CA CYS A 10 -14.26 1.08 -2.90
C CYS A 10 -15.01 0.45 -1.71
N LYS A 11 -16.32 0.23 -1.82
CA LYS A 11 -17.18 -0.20 -0.70
C LYS A 11 -16.69 -1.48 -0.02
N GLU A 12 -16.25 -2.46 -0.80
CA GLU A 12 -15.70 -3.72 -0.28
C GLU A 12 -14.44 -3.48 0.57
N TRP A 13 -13.52 -2.65 0.08
CA TRP A 13 -12.23 -2.37 0.71
C TRP A 13 -12.35 -1.48 1.94
N ILE A 14 -13.32 -0.57 1.93
CA ILE A 14 -13.70 0.21 3.10
C ILE A 14 -14.26 -0.71 4.19
N ASN A 15 -15.11 -1.68 3.83
CA ASN A 15 -15.60 -2.66 4.79
C ASN A 15 -14.48 -3.54 5.34
N TYR A 16 -13.52 -3.94 4.48
CA TYR A 16 -12.32 -4.65 4.90
C TYR A 16 -11.50 -3.87 5.94
N LEU A 17 -11.24 -2.58 5.69
CA LEU A 17 -10.51 -1.74 6.64
C LEU A 17 -11.25 -1.61 7.98
N ASN A 18 -12.58 -1.43 7.93
CA ASN A 18 -13.41 -1.36 9.14
C ASN A 18 -13.45 -2.67 9.94
N SER A 19 -13.27 -3.83 9.31
CA SER A 19 -13.27 -5.12 10.00
C SER A 19 -11.90 -5.57 10.50
N THR A 20 -10.81 -5.03 9.94
CA THR A 20 -9.44 -5.47 10.21
C THR A 20 -8.62 -4.50 11.05
N ALA A 21 -8.99 -3.21 11.08
CA ALA A 21 -8.25 -2.18 11.77
C ALA A 21 -9.14 -1.34 12.70
N LYS A 22 -8.53 -0.83 13.78
CA LYS A 22 -9.14 0.22 14.59
C LYS A 22 -8.95 1.56 13.90
N ILE A 23 -10.03 2.11 13.36
CA ILE A 23 -10.03 3.43 12.71
C ILE A 23 -10.25 4.52 13.74
N ARG A 24 -9.43 5.57 13.71
CA ARG A 24 -9.52 6.73 14.61
C ARG A 24 -10.71 7.60 14.18
N GLU A 25 -11.36 8.25 15.15
CA GLU A 25 -12.63 8.98 14.93
C GLU A 25 -12.53 10.18 13.97
N ASP A 26 -11.33 10.74 13.82
CA ASP A 26 -11.06 11.87 12.92
C ASP A 26 -10.79 11.46 11.46
N ILE A 27 -10.74 10.16 11.17
CA ILE A 27 -10.62 9.65 9.81
C ILE A 27 -11.98 9.65 9.14
N THR A 28 -12.08 10.37 8.02
CA THR A 28 -13.34 10.53 7.30
C THR A 28 -13.61 9.36 6.35
N GLN A 29 -14.87 9.23 5.93
CA GLN A 29 -15.25 8.29 4.87
C GLN A 29 -14.51 8.56 3.55
N ASN A 30 -14.17 9.83 3.28
CA ASN A 30 -13.42 10.22 2.10
C ASN A 30 -11.96 9.73 2.18
N ASP A 31 -11.32 9.79 3.34
CA ASP A 31 -9.96 9.27 3.53
C ASP A 31 -9.89 7.76 3.26
N LEU A 32 -10.87 7.00 3.79
CA LEU A 32 -10.98 5.56 3.53
C LEU A 32 -11.22 5.26 2.04
N THR A 33 -11.98 6.13 1.37
CA THR A 33 -12.23 6.01 -0.08
C THR A 33 -10.96 6.26 -0.87
N GLU A 34 -10.18 7.30 -0.55
CA GLU A 34 -8.91 7.59 -1.23
C GLU A 34 -7.85 6.50 -1.01
N VAL A 35 -7.72 5.98 0.22
CA VAL A 35 -6.86 4.80 0.51
C VAL A 35 -7.27 3.61 -0.36
N SER A 36 -8.58 3.37 -0.48
CA SER A 36 -9.13 2.25 -1.26
C SER A 36 -8.91 2.43 -2.77
N LYS A 37 -9.02 3.65 -3.30
CA LYS A 37 -8.69 3.95 -4.70
C LYS A 37 -7.22 3.72 -5.00
N LEU A 38 -6.31 4.15 -4.13
CA LEU A 38 -4.88 3.92 -4.29
C LEU A 38 -4.55 2.43 -4.30
N PHE A 39 -5.11 1.67 -3.34
CA PHE A 39 -4.98 0.22 -3.29
C PHE A 39 -5.48 -0.44 -4.58
N LEU A 40 -6.71 -0.13 -5.02
CA LEU A 40 -7.30 -0.71 -6.23
C LEU A 40 -6.52 -0.36 -7.49
N ALA A 41 -5.98 0.87 -7.58
CA ALA A 41 -5.14 1.28 -8.70
C ALA A 41 -3.86 0.43 -8.78
N LEU A 42 -3.17 0.26 -7.66
CA LEU A 42 -1.95 -0.55 -7.60
C LEU A 42 -2.21 -2.04 -7.79
N LYS A 43 -3.32 -2.56 -7.24
CA LYS A 43 -3.76 -3.95 -7.45
C LYS A 43 -4.03 -4.22 -8.93
N ARG A 44 -4.82 -3.37 -9.59
CA ARG A 44 -5.10 -3.48 -11.03
C ARG A 44 -3.84 -3.36 -11.88
N LEU A 45 -2.95 -2.44 -11.54
CA LEU A 45 -1.67 -2.29 -12.23
C LEU A 45 -0.83 -3.57 -12.12
N SER A 46 -0.74 -4.12 -10.90
CA SER A 46 0.01 -5.34 -10.61
C SER A 46 -0.55 -6.54 -11.38
N GLU A 47 -1.87 -6.70 -11.41
CA GLU A 47 -2.55 -7.75 -12.18
C GLU A 47 -2.32 -7.60 -13.69
N GLN A 48 -2.57 -6.40 -14.23
CA GLN A 48 -2.42 -6.11 -15.67
C GLN A 48 -1.00 -6.35 -16.17
N LYS A 49 0.00 -6.06 -15.33
CA LYS A 49 1.42 -6.23 -15.65
C LYS A 49 2.00 -7.56 -15.14
N ARG A 50 1.21 -8.38 -14.46
CA ARG A 50 1.62 -9.65 -13.83
C ARG A 50 2.85 -9.46 -12.92
N LEU A 51 2.82 -8.42 -12.09
CA LEU A 51 3.89 -8.10 -11.15
C LEU A 51 3.79 -9.00 -9.92
N HIS A 52 4.95 -9.44 -9.42
CA HIS A 52 5.07 -10.12 -8.12
C HIS A 52 5.47 -9.16 -6.99
N SER A 53 6.04 -8.01 -7.36
CA SER A 53 6.48 -6.98 -6.43
C SER A 53 6.35 -5.60 -7.06
N ILE A 54 6.13 -4.60 -6.22
CA ILE A 54 6.10 -3.19 -6.58
C ILE A 54 6.89 -2.38 -5.54
N ASN A 55 7.63 -1.40 -6.03
CA ASN A 55 8.14 -0.31 -5.20
C ASN A 55 7.52 0.99 -5.69
N VAL A 56 6.92 1.75 -4.78
CA VAL A 56 6.37 3.06 -5.12
C VAL A 56 7.21 4.17 -4.52
N LYS A 57 7.75 5.04 -5.39
CA LYS A 57 8.33 6.31 -4.99
C LYS A 57 7.24 7.21 -4.42
N CYS A 58 7.06 7.16 -3.10
CA CYS A 58 6.01 7.88 -2.40
C CYS A 58 6.46 9.26 -1.92
N GLN A 59 7.70 9.40 -1.47
CA GLN A 59 8.27 10.67 -1.03
C GLN A 59 8.92 11.38 -2.22
N TYR A 60 8.58 12.63 -2.56
CA TYR A 60 7.68 13.59 -1.91
C TYR A 60 6.29 13.68 -2.56
N GLU A 61 6.08 12.99 -3.68
CA GLU A 61 4.94 13.14 -4.57
C GLU A 61 3.62 12.85 -3.86
N PHE A 62 3.54 11.77 -3.09
CA PHE A 62 2.30 11.40 -2.41
C PHE A 62 2.06 12.27 -1.17
N SER A 63 3.07 12.42 -0.32
CA SER A 63 2.88 13.15 0.95
C SER A 63 2.69 14.66 0.75
N LYS A 64 3.39 15.29 -0.19
CA LYS A 64 3.32 16.75 -0.41
C LYS A 64 2.41 17.16 -1.55
N GLU A 65 2.40 16.45 -2.67
CA GLU A 65 1.63 16.88 -3.86
C GLU A 65 0.23 16.27 -3.86
N TYR A 66 0.12 14.98 -3.54
CA TYR A 66 -1.18 14.29 -3.45
C TYR A 66 -1.88 14.52 -2.09
N GLY A 67 -1.13 14.86 -1.04
CA GLY A 67 -1.66 15.12 0.30
C GLY A 67 -2.01 13.87 1.12
N MET A 68 -1.51 12.70 0.74
CA MET A 68 -1.76 11.43 1.43
C MET A 68 -0.52 10.53 1.40
N VAL A 69 -0.29 9.74 2.44
CA VAL A 69 0.73 8.67 2.43
C VAL A 69 0.11 7.33 2.07
N MET A 70 0.89 6.47 1.40
CA MET A 70 0.36 5.20 0.87
C MET A 70 0.52 3.99 1.81
N CYS A 71 0.94 4.19 3.06
CA CYS A 71 1.31 3.08 3.95
C CYS A 71 0.19 2.03 4.09
N VAL A 72 -1.06 2.48 4.24
CA VAL A 72 -2.21 1.58 4.36
C VAL A 72 -2.47 0.84 3.05
N SER A 73 -2.49 1.54 1.91
CA SER A 73 -2.70 0.93 0.60
C SER A 73 -1.62 -0.11 0.24
N LEU A 74 -0.36 0.16 0.58
CA LEU A 74 0.75 -0.78 0.38
C LEU A 74 0.66 -1.98 1.34
N SER A 75 0.27 -1.76 2.58
CA SER A 75 0.03 -2.85 3.54
C SER A 75 -1.07 -3.79 3.04
N MET A 76 -2.20 -3.24 2.59
CA MET A 76 -3.28 -4.04 1.99
C MET A 76 -2.78 -4.79 0.75
N LEU A 77 -1.97 -4.16 -0.09
CA LEU A 77 -1.43 -4.79 -1.29
C LEU A 77 -0.50 -5.97 -0.97
N ALA A 78 0.32 -5.84 0.09
CA ALA A 78 1.14 -6.91 0.63
C ALA A 78 0.32 -8.09 1.17
N GLU A 79 -0.77 -7.82 1.90
CA GLU A 79 -1.71 -8.86 2.35
C GLU A 79 -2.38 -9.61 1.19
N HIS A 80 -2.51 -8.96 0.04
CA HIS A 80 -3.07 -9.55 -1.19
C HIS A 80 -2.01 -10.15 -2.12
N GLY A 81 -0.82 -10.46 -1.58
CA GLY A 81 0.18 -11.29 -2.24
C GLY A 81 1.16 -10.56 -3.15
N ILE A 82 1.17 -9.22 -3.14
CA ILE A 82 2.13 -8.41 -3.90
C ILE A 82 3.17 -7.82 -2.95
N ILE A 83 4.43 -8.20 -3.11
CA ILE A 83 5.53 -7.70 -2.26
C ILE A 83 5.67 -6.19 -2.49
N SER A 84 5.34 -5.40 -1.49
CA SER A 84 5.17 -3.95 -1.63
C SER A 84 6.19 -3.20 -0.77
N SER A 85 7.02 -2.39 -1.42
CA SER A 85 8.02 -1.51 -0.80
C SER A 85 7.76 -0.05 -1.20
N CYS A 86 8.45 0.91 -0.57
CA CYS A 86 8.29 2.33 -0.87
C CYS A 86 9.61 3.09 -1.12
N GLU A 87 9.48 4.40 -1.32
CA GLU A 87 10.58 5.40 -1.44
C GLU A 87 11.55 5.19 -2.61
N GLY A 88 11.27 4.26 -3.51
CA GLY A 88 12.21 3.89 -4.56
C GLY A 88 13.39 3.07 -4.04
N ASP A 89 13.36 2.58 -2.80
CA ASP A 89 14.42 1.72 -2.26
C ASP A 89 14.39 0.33 -2.89
N MET A 90 15.18 0.18 -3.95
CA MET A 90 15.31 -1.06 -4.69
C MET A 90 16.03 -2.15 -3.91
N LEU A 91 16.99 -1.82 -3.03
CA LEU A 91 17.73 -2.83 -2.27
C LEU A 91 16.84 -3.43 -1.18
N ASN A 92 16.04 -2.60 -0.50
CA ASN A 92 15.00 -3.09 0.39
C ASN A 92 14.01 -3.99 -0.36
N THR A 93 13.53 -3.57 -1.53
CA THR A 93 12.60 -4.37 -2.35
C THR A 93 13.17 -5.75 -2.70
N VAL A 94 14.42 -5.82 -3.16
CA VAL A 94 15.07 -7.10 -3.49
C VAL A 94 15.21 -7.98 -2.25
N SER A 95 15.56 -7.40 -1.10
CA SER A 95 15.67 -8.12 0.17
C SER A 95 14.31 -8.69 0.59
N MET A 96 13.24 -7.90 0.48
CA MET A 96 11.88 -8.35 0.75
C MET A 96 11.44 -9.48 -0.19
N ILE A 97 11.80 -9.42 -1.47
CA ILE A 97 11.53 -10.51 -2.42
C ILE A 97 12.21 -11.79 -1.99
N ILE A 98 13.51 -11.75 -1.67
CA ILE A 98 14.26 -12.92 -1.22
C ILE A 98 13.60 -13.53 0.03
N LEU A 99 13.29 -12.69 1.03
CA LEU A 99 12.68 -13.14 2.29
C LEU A 99 11.28 -13.75 2.07
N ASN A 100 10.46 -13.15 1.20
CA ASN A 100 9.15 -13.69 0.86
C ASN A 100 9.28 -15.04 0.16
N TYR A 101 10.22 -15.21 -0.77
CA TYR A 101 10.43 -16.47 -1.48
C TYR A 101 10.89 -17.60 -0.56
N LEU A 102 11.71 -17.29 0.45
CA LEU A 102 12.22 -18.26 1.41
C LEU A 102 11.18 -18.64 2.47
N SER A 103 10.47 -17.65 3.01
CA SER A 103 9.54 -17.86 4.13
C SER A 103 8.12 -18.20 3.70
N LYS A 104 7.74 -17.84 2.47
CA LYS A 104 6.34 -17.82 1.98
C LYS A 104 5.39 -16.94 2.82
N ASN A 105 5.94 -16.04 3.64
CA ASN A 105 5.18 -15.13 4.49
C ASN A 105 5.23 -13.69 3.94
N ILE A 106 4.28 -12.88 4.40
CA ILE A 106 4.30 -11.43 4.17
C ILE A 106 5.55 -10.86 4.86
N VAL A 107 6.28 -9.99 4.16
CA VAL A 107 7.49 -9.34 4.67
C VAL A 107 7.20 -7.87 4.90
N THR A 108 7.65 -7.34 6.04
CA THR A 108 7.57 -5.93 6.40
C THR A 108 8.95 -5.29 6.30
N TYR A 109 8.99 -3.95 6.25
CA TYR A 109 10.21 -3.16 6.25
C TYR A 109 10.02 -1.95 7.17
N GLY A 110 11.13 -1.35 7.57
CA GLY A 110 11.13 -0.15 8.38
C GLY A 110 12.56 0.27 8.70
N ASP A 111 12.70 1.53 9.10
CA ASP A 111 14.00 2.09 9.46
C ASP A 111 14.43 1.59 10.84
N VAL A 112 15.70 1.19 10.93
CA VAL A 112 16.36 0.94 12.21
C VAL A 112 16.86 2.28 12.73
N ILE A 113 16.05 2.92 13.57
CA ILE A 113 16.41 4.18 14.22
C ILE A 113 17.05 3.87 15.57
N HIS A 114 18.29 4.33 15.77
CA HIS A 114 18.90 4.37 17.10
C HIS A 114 18.68 5.76 17.69
N HIS A 115 17.94 5.84 18.78
CA HIS A 115 17.86 7.04 19.59
C HIS A 115 18.90 6.92 20.70
N GLU A 116 19.93 7.78 20.67
CA GLU A 116 20.74 8.10 21.85
C GLU A 116 19.92 8.91 22.86
#